data_AF-A0A8X6UR50-F1
#
_entry.id   AF-A0A8X6UR50-F1
#
_cell.length_a   1.000
_cell.length_b   1.000
_cell.length_c   1.000
_cell.angle_alpha   90.00
_cell.angle_beta   90.00
_cell.angle_gamma   90.00
#
_symmetry.space_group_name_H-M   'P 1'
#
loop_
_entity.id
_entity.type
_entity.pdbx_description
1 polymer ?
#
loop_
_entity_poly.entity_id
_entity_poly.type
_entity_poly.pdbx_seq_one_letter_code
_entity_poly.pdbx_strand_id
1 'polypeptide(L)'
;MIPYLKKLGKFTSEAKEVLQEQQDKHKSFEEQKRRPAPSYASGDLVLVTKPNQSNKNAGVTSKFMPRRDGPFVIVERKSPVSYSATNTDSPQLPVGVHHTSALTPFQGNVIPPVKALSRRGRPACIIKPSSPTPANAQIHKGSQNTSSADPWSGRLWGQRGRL
;
A
#
# COMPACT_ATOMS: atom_id res chain seq x y z
N MET A 1 10.36 -53.31 -22.50
CA MET A 1 10.04 -51.90 -22.19
C MET A 1 11.32 -51.07 -22.33
N ILE A 2 11.29 -49.96 -23.07
CA ILE A 2 12.50 -49.20 -23.47
C ILE A 2 13.10 -48.49 -22.23
N PRO A 3 14.37 -48.72 -21.85
CA PRO A 3 14.96 -48.20 -20.62
C PRO A 3 15.04 -46.67 -20.57
N TYR A 4 15.13 -46.02 -21.74
CA TYR A 4 15.11 -44.57 -21.87
C TYR A 4 13.80 -43.93 -21.40
N LEU A 5 12.66 -44.54 -21.73
CA LEU A 5 11.35 -44.02 -21.36
C LEU A 5 11.13 -44.06 -19.84
N LYS A 6 11.67 -45.10 -19.17
CA LYS A 6 11.68 -45.19 -17.70
C LYS A 6 12.47 -44.05 -17.06
N LYS A 7 13.62 -43.68 -17.65
CA LYS A 7 14.44 -42.56 -17.17
C LYS A 7 13.71 -41.24 -17.34
N LEU A 8 13.10 -41.01 -18.52
CA LEU A 8 12.33 -39.79 -18.78
C LEU A 8 11.19 -39.63 -17.76
N GLY A 9 10.46 -40.70 -17.46
CA GLY A 9 9.42 -40.69 -16.43
C GLY A 9 9.93 -40.22 -15.07
N LYS A 10 11.05 -40.77 -14.61
CA LYS A 10 11.71 -40.37 -13.34
C LYS A 10 12.15 -38.91 -13.36
N PHE A 11 12.79 -38.45 -14.43
CA PHE A 11 13.21 -37.04 -14.53
C PHE A 11 12.01 -36.09 -14.49
N THR A 12 10.90 -36.45 -15.14
CA THR A 12 9.69 -35.61 -15.11
C THR A 12 9.01 -35.58 -13.74
N SER A 13 9.05 -36.68 -12.98
CA SER A 13 8.52 -36.69 -11.60
C SER A 13 9.41 -35.86 -10.68
N GLU A 14 10.72 -36.07 -10.73
CA GLU A 14 11.71 -35.31 -9.94
C GLU A 14 11.63 -33.81 -10.25
N ALA A 15 11.53 -33.43 -11.53
CA ALA A 15 11.39 -32.04 -11.93
C ALA A 15 10.10 -31.41 -11.40
N LYS A 16 8.98 -32.16 -11.38
CA LYS A 16 7.70 -31.68 -10.81
C LYS A 16 7.79 -31.49 -9.31
N GLU A 17 8.43 -32.41 -8.59
CA GLU A 17 8.64 -32.33 -7.14
C GLU A 17 9.47 -31.09 -6.79
N VAL A 18 10.59 -30.87 -7.48
CA VAL A 18 11.43 -29.68 -7.25
C VAL A 18 10.65 -28.41 -7.55
N LEU A 19 9.88 -28.35 -8.65
CA LEU A 19 9.06 -27.18 -8.96
C LEU A 19 8.00 -26.92 -7.89
N GLN A 20 7.32 -27.96 -7.40
CA GLN A 20 6.32 -27.83 -6.35
C GLN A 20 6.95 -27.32 -5.05
N GLU A 21 8.09 -27.88 -4.63
CA GLU A 21 8.81 -27.42 -3.44
C GLU A 21 9.23 -25.95 -3.56
N GLN A 22 9.74 -25.54 -4.71
CA GLN A 22 10.13 -24.14 -4.92
C GLN A 22 8.89 -23.24 -4.89
N GLN A 23 7.79 -23.64 -5.53
CA GLN A 23 6.53 -22.91 -5.46
C GLN A 23 6.02 -22.75 -4.02
N ASP A 24 6.07 -23.81 -3.22
CA ASP A 24 5.63 -23.78 -1.83
C ASP A 24 6.54 -22.93 -0.95
N LYS A 25 7.87 -22.98 -1.16
CA LYS A 25 8.83 -22.07 -0.54
C LYS A 25 8.49 -20.62 -0.86
N HIS A 26 8.35 -20.28 -2.16
CA HIS A 26 7.97 -18.94 -2.58
C HIS A 26 6.62 -18.49 -1.99
N LYS A 27 5.61 -19.36 -1.98
CA LYS A 27 4.28 -19.08 -1.41
C LYS A 27 4.37 -18.79 0.08
N SER A 28 5.13 -19.58 0.84
CA SER A 28 5.29 -19.38 2.30
C SER A 28 5.99 -18.07 2.64
N PHE A 29 7.07 -17.71 1.92
CA PHE A 29 7.75 -16.43 2.11
C PHE A 29 6.86 -15.24 1.77
N GLU A 30 6.08 -15.34 0.68
CA GLU A 30 5.15 -14.27 0.31
C GLU A 30 3.99 -14.15 1.31
N GLU A 31 3.46 -15.25 1.84
CA GLU A 31 2.43 -15.21 2.88
C GLU A 31 2.95 -14.58 4.18
N GLN A 32 4.19 -14.89 4.59
CA GLN A 32 4.80 -14.30 5.78
C GLN A 32 5.02 -12.78 5.65
N LYS A 33 5.26 -12.28 4.42
CA LYS A 33 5.39 -10.83 4.15
C LYS A 33 4.05 -10.11 4.14
N ARG A 34 2.93 -10.81 3.94
CA ARG A 34 1.60 -10.20 3.92
C ARG A 34 1.16 -9.80 5.32
N ARG A 35 0.39 -8.73 5.41
CA ARG A 35 -0.30 -8.37 6.65
C ARG A 35 -1.55 -9.25 6.77
N PRO A 36 -1.86 -9.77 7.97
CA PRO A 36 -3.10 -10.51 8.16
C PRO A 36 -4.29 -9.60 7.84
N ALA A 37 -5.29 -10.18 7.19
CA ALA A 37 -6.52 -9.47 6.86
C ALA A 37 -7.26 -9.08 8.15
N PRO A 38 -7.86 -7.87 8.23
CA PRO A 38 -8.70 -7.50 9.37
C PRO A 38 -9.83 -8.51 9.58
N SER A 39 -9.97 -9.02 10.81
CA SER A 39 -11.12 -9.83 11.20
C SER A 39 -12.21 -8.94 11.76
N TYR A 40 -13.44 -9.13 11.30
CA TYR A 40 -14.60 -8.42 11.80
C TYR A 40 -15.56 -9.38 12.51
N ALA A 41 -16.20 -8.90 13.57
CA ALA A 41 -17.26 -9.59 14.27
C ALA A 41 -18.64 -9.18 13.73
N SER A 42 -19.64 -10.02 13.97
CA SER A 42 -21.05 -9.65 13.79
C SER A 42 -21.39 -8.47 14.71
N GLY A 43 -22.03 -7.44 14.16
CA GLY A 43 -22.35 -6.20 14.86
C GLY A 43 -21.35 -5.06 14.63
N ASP A 44 -20.17 -5.34 14.06
CA ASP A 44 -19.19 -4.30 13.76
C ASP A 44 -19.72 -3.34 12.69
N LEU A 45 -19.50 -2.05 12.91
CA LEU A 45 -19.81 -1.00 11.94
C LEU A 45 -18.65 -0.86 10.96
N VAL A 46 -18.95 -0.94 9.68
CA VAL A 46 -17.99 -0.84 8.59
C VAL A 46 -18.49 0.06 7.48
N LEU A 47 -17.56 0.79 6.87
CA LEU A 47 -17.75 1.48 5.62
C LEU A 47 -17.47 0.53 4.46
N VAL A 48 -18.34 0.55 3.44
CA VAL A 48 -18.20 -0.28 2.23
C VAL A 48 -17.70 0.57 1.08
N THR A 49 -16.63 0.12 0.42
CA THR A 49 -16.12 0.75 -0.80
C THR A 49 -17.04 0.43 -1.97
N LYS A 50 -17.61 1.45 -2.60
CA LYS A 50 -18.46 1.33 -3.79
C LYS A 50 -17.77 1.97 -5.00
N PRO A 51 -18.02 1.50 -6.23
CA PRO A 51 -17.52 2.19 -7.42
C PRO A 51 -18.13 3.60 -7.50
N ASN A 52 -17.31 4.60 -7.80
CA ASN A 52 -17.77 5.98 -7.85
C ASN A 52 -18.74 6.16 -9.03
N GLN A 53 -19.98 6.53 -8.73
CA GLN A 53 -20.97 6.87 -9.75
C GLN A 53 -20.87 8.35 -10.11
N SER A 54 -20.98 8.68 -11.40
CA SER A 54 -21.19 10.05 -11.86
C SER A 54 -22.63 10.20 -12.32
N ASN A 55 -23.24 11.35 -12.02
CA ASN A 55 -24.59 11.67 -12.46
C ASN A 55 -24.59 13.07 -13.05
N LYS A 56 -24.61 13.16 -14.38
CA LYS A 56 -24.57 14.43 -15.12
C LYS A 56 -25.80 15.30 -14.83
N ASN A 57 -26.98 14.69 -14.70
CA ASN A 57 -28.23 15.42 -14.48
C ASN A 57 -28.26 16.07 -13.10
N ALA A 58 -27.64 15.43 -12.11
CA ALA A 58 -27.46 15.99 -10.78
C ALA A 58 -26.23 16.94 -10.69
N GLY A 59 -25.48 17.14 -11.77
CA GLY A 59 -24.23 17.92 -11.77
C GLY A 59 -23.08 17.30 -10.98
N VAL A 60 -23.20 16.02 -10.60
CA VAL A 60 -22.25 15.33 -9.73
C VAL A 60 -21.23 14.55 -10.54
N THR A 61 -19.95 14.85 -10.37
CA THR A 61 -18.86 14.06 -10.95
C THR A 61 -18.29 13.08 -9.92
N SER A 62 -17.88 11.90 -10.41
CA SER A 62 -17.35 10.81 -9.57
C SER A 62 -16.10 11.17 -8.78
N LYS A 63 -15.37 12.23 -9.18
CA LYS A 63 -14.16 12.71 -8.51
C LYS A 63 -14.46 13.31 -7.13
N PHE A 64 -15.63 13.91 -6.96
CA PHE A 64 -16.05 14.56 -5.72
C PHE A 64 -16.92 13.65 -4.84
N MET A 65 -17.29 12.46 -5.31
CA MET A 65 -18.05 11.51 -4.51
C MET A 65 -17.15 10.74 -3.54
N PRO A 66 -17.59 10.54 -2.29
CA PRO A 66 -16.93 9.63 -1.37
C PRO A 66 -16.74 8.24 -2.01
N ARG A 67 -15.56 7.67 -1.83
CA ARG A 67 -15.27 6.30 -2.31
C ARG A 67 -15.91 5.22 -1.44
N ARG A 68 -16.18 5.56 -0.18
CA ARG A 68 -16.77 4.66 0.80
C ARG A 68 -18.14 5.21 1.18
N ASP A 69 -19.09 4.29 1.22
CA ASP A 69 -20.45 4.56 1.65
C ASP A 69 -20.61 4.16 3.13
N GLY A 70 -21.69 4.64 3.75
CA GLY A 70 -21.93 4.81 5.18
C GLY A 70 -21.73 3.60 6.10
N PRO A 71 -22.12 3.73 7.38
CA PRO A 71 -21.96 2.65 8.33
C PRO A 71 -22.95 1.52 8.04
N PHE A 72 -22.41 0.41 7.58
CA PHE A 72 -23.09 -0.87 7.49
C PHE A 72 -22.72 -1.73 8.69
N VAL A 73 -23.65 -2.56 9.14
CA VAL A 73 -23.43 -3.53 10.22
C VAL A 73 -23.03 -4.86 9.58
N ILE A 74 -21.98 -5.50 10.08
CA ILE A 74 -21.65 -6.86 9.66
C ILE A 74 -22.63 -7.84 10.30
N VAL A 75 -23.27 -8.67 9.49
CA VAL A 75 -24.21 -9.69 9.98
C VAL A 75 -23.46 -10.97 10.31
N GLU A 76 -22.73 -11.50 9.34
CA GLU A 76 -22.05 -12.78 9.45
C GLU A 76 -20.83 -12.83 8.54
N ARG A 77 -19.90 -13.72 8.89
CA ARG A 77 -18.72 -14.04 8.08
C ARG A 77 -19.07 -15.18 7.13
N LYS A 78 -19.13 -14.91 5.83
CA LYS A 78 -19.39 -15.91 4.79
C LYS A 78 -18.16 -16.75 4.44
N SER A 79 -16.98 -16.15 4.49
CA SER A 79 -15.70 -16.82 4.23
C SER A 79 -14.58 -16.16 5.03
N PRO A 80 -13.36 -16.70 5.05
CA PRO A 80 -12.24 -16.07 5.74
C PRO A 80 -12.02 -14.60 5.34
N VAL A 81 -12.38 -14.24 4.09
CA VAL A 81 -12.18 -12.91 3.52
C VAL A 81 -13.46 -12.21 3.09
N SER A 82 -14.64 -12.81 3.29
CA SER A 82 -15.91 -12.25 2.82
C SER A 82 -16.94 -12.17 3.95
N TYR A 83 -17.60 -11.02 4.07
CA TYR A 83 -18.60 -10.73 5.10
C TYR A 83 -19.88 -10.22 4.46
N SER A 84 -21.05 -10.57 5.02
CA SER A 84 -22.30 -9.93 4.64
C SER A 84 -22.54 -8.68 5.49
N ALA A 85 -23.00 -7.62 4.85
CA ALA A 85 -23.27 -6.35 5.52
C ALA A 85 -24.73 -5.93 5.28
N THR A 86 -25.35 -5.33 6.29
CA THR A 86 -26.70 -4.77 6.26
C THR A 86 -26.66 -3.28 6.58
N ASN A 87 -27.74 -2.56 6.23
CA ASN A 87 -27.91 -1.20 6.70
C ASN A 87 -28.17 -1.20 8.21
N THR A 88 -27.74 -0.12 8.88
CA THR A 88 -28.02 0.06 10.31
C THR A 88 -29.52 0.15 10.59
N ASP A 89 -30.29 0.79 9.70
CA ASP A 89 -31.73 1.00 9.88
C ASP A 89 -32.58 -0.24 9.58
N SER A 90 -32.08 -1.13 8.72
CA SER A 90 -32.81 -2.31 8.23
C SER A 90 -31.93 -3.55 8.31
N PRO A 91 -31.86 -4.22 9.48
CA PRO A 91 -31.00 -5.38 9.67
C PRO A 91 -31.48 -6.63 8.93
N GLN A 92 -32.72 -6.64 8.41
CA GLN A 92 -33.32 -7.82 7.78
C GLN A 92 -32.92 -8.00 6.29
N LEU A 93 -32.52 -6.93 5.60
CA LEU A 93 -32.16 -6.98 4.18
C LEU A 93 -30.64 -6.81 4.01
N PRO A 94 -29.88 -7.86 3.65
CA PRO A 94 -28.46 -7.74 3.38
C PRO A 94 -28.21 -6.88 2.14
N VAL A 95 -27.36 -5.86 2.29
CA VAL A 95 -26.89 -4.98 1.20
C VAL A 95 -26.02 -5.77 0.23
N GLY A 96 -25.29 -6.75 0.75
CA GLY A 96 -24.52 -7.69 -0.06
C GLY A 96 -23.39 -8.36 0.72
N VAL A 97 -22.61 -9.16 0.00
CA VAL A 97 -21.39 -9.78 0.49
C VAL A 97 -20.19 -9.02 -0.04
N HIS A 98 -19.28 -8.63 0.84
CA HIS A 98 -18.11 -7.83 0.52
C HIS A 98 -16.82 -8.52 0.95
N HIS A 99 -15.77 -8.35 0.15
CA HIS A 99 -14.44 -8.79 0.50
C HIS A 99 -13.82 -7.87 1.56
N THR A 100 -12.93 -8.41 2.40
CA THR A 100 -12.31 -7.70 3.56
C THR A 100 -11.62 -6.41 3.13
N SER A 101 -10.99 -6.39 1.95
CA SER A 101 -10.33 -5.20 1.40
C SER A 101 -11.27 -4.07 0.99
N ALA A 102 -12.55 -4.37 0.75
CA ALA A 102 -13.56 -3.37 0.45
C ALA A 102 -14.18 -2.77 1.72
N LEU A 103 -13.96 -3.41 2.87
CA LEU A 103 -14.47 -2.98 4.17
C LEU A 103 -13.44 -2.11 4.88
N THR A 104 -13.92 -1.13 5.63
CA THR A 104 -13.08 -0.29 6.48
C THR A 104 -13.83 -0.08 7.79
N PRO A 105 -13.22 -0.30 8.96
CA PRO A 105 -13.91 -0.12 10.24
C PRO A 105 -14.42 1.31 10.36
N PHE A 106 -15.68 1.46 10.74
CA PHE A 106 -16.31 2.75 10.97
C PHE A 106 -15.86 3.29 12.34
N GLN A 107 -15.16 4.41 12.33
CA GLN A 107 -14.72 5.10 13.54
C GLN A 107 -15.67 6.29 13.78
N GLY A 108 -16.72 6.06 14.55
CA GLY A 108 -17.66 7.11 14.95
C GLY A 108 -16.96 8.13 15.87
N ASN A 109 -16.76 9.34 15.36
CA ASN A 109 -16.10 10.51 15.98
C ASN A 109 -14.58 10.41 16.23
N VAL A 110 -13.79 11.08 15.36
CA VAL A 110 -12.51 11.69 15.76
C VAL A 110 -12.53 13.17 15.36
N ILE A 111 -12.70 14.01 16.38
CA ILE A 111 -12.61 15.48 16.39
C ILE A 111 -11.10 15.87 16.25
N PRO A 112 -10.76 17.15 16.04
CA PRO A 112 -10.02 17.72 14.89
C PRO A 112 -8.55 17.25 14.71
N PRO A 113 -7.84 17.61 13.60
CA PRO A 113 -6.40 17.36 13.51
C PRO A 113 -5.65 18.10 14.63
N VAL A 114 -5.04 17.35 15.55
CA VAL A 114 -4.30 17.84 16.74
C VAL A 114 -3.09 18.72 16.38
N LYS A 115 -2.61 18.67 15.14
CA LYS A 115 -1.46 19.46 14.67
C LYS A 115 -1.78 20.15 13.35
N ALA A 116 -1.51 21.45 13.31
CA ALA A 116 -1.55 22.23 12.08
C ALA A 116 -0.67 21.58 11.00
N LEU A 117 -1.12 21.60 9.75
CA LEU A 117 -0.35 21.11 8.62
C LEU A 117 1.01 21.84 8.58
N SER A 118 2.11 21.12 8.76
CA SER A 118 3.44 21.71 8.57
C SER A 118 3.58 22.15 7.12
N ARG A 119 4.12 23.35 6.89
CA ARG A 119 4.42 23.83 5.54
C ARG A 119 5.35 22.80 4.88
N ARG A 120 4.90 22.19 3.78
CA ARG A 120 5.76 21.31 2.99
C ARG A 120 6.93 22.15 2.46
N GLY A 121 8.15 21.69 2.71
CA GLY A 121 9.37 22.33 2.23
C GLY A 121 10.59 21.95 3.06
N ARG A 122 11.79 22.16 2.49
CA ARG A 122 13.07 22.12 3.23
C ARG A 122 12.96 23.12 4.38
N PRO A 123 13.43 22.79 5.60
CA PRO A 123 13.49 23.78 6.66
C PRO A 123 14.22 25.02 6.13
N ALA A 124 13.69 26.22 6.40
CA ALA A 124 14.47 27.42 6.17
C ALA A 124 15.81 27.22 6.89
N CYS A 125 16.95 27.34 6.17
CA CYS A 125 18.22 27.37 6.87
C CYS A 125 18.20 28.64 7.71
N ILE A 126 17.90 28.48 9.00
CA ILE A 126 18.09 29.57 9.95
C ILE A 126 19.60 29.76 9.98
N ILE A 127 20.09 30.74 9.23
CA ILE A 127 21.46 31.23 9.33
C ILE A 127 21.59 31.69 10.77
N LYS A 128 22.30 30.90 11.60
CA LYS A 128 22.65 31.36 12.94
C LYS A 128 23.60 32.55 12.74
N PRO A 129 23.32 33.75 13.27
CA PRO A 129 24.30 34.82 13.22
C PRO A 129 25.53 34.34 13.97
N SER A 130 26.67 34.31 13.27
CA SER A 130 27.96 33.94 13.83
C SER A 130 28.23 34.80 15.07
N SER A 131 28.38 34.16 16.23
CA SER A 131 28.92 34.81 17.41
C SER A 131 30.31 35.38 17.09
N PRO A 132 30.66 36.60 17.55
CA PRO A 132 31.95 37.21 17.26
C PRO A 132 33.08 36.37 17.87
N THR A 133 33.96 35.90 16.99
CA THR A 133 35.16 35.14 17.33
C THR A 133 36.12 35.98 18.19
N PRO A 134 36.63 35.49 19.34
CA PRO A 134 37.79 36.10 19.95
C PRO A 134 39.03 35.73 19.13
N ALA A 135 39.85 36.74 18.84
CA ALA A 135 41.11 36.62 18.16
C ALA A 135 42.07 35.66 18.89
N ASN A 136 42.75 34.77 18.17
CA ASN A 136 44.22 34.70 18.05
C ASN A 136 44.70 33.32 17.56
N ALA A 137 45.85 33.34 16.86
CA ALA A 137 46.82 32.27 16.59
C ALA A 137 46.55 31.33 15.39
N GLN A 138 47.08 31.78 14.24
CA GLN A 138 47.92 31.08 13.25
C GLN A 138 47.90 29.54 13.24
N ILE A 139 47.71 28.94 12.05
CA ILE A 139 48.60 27.89 11.48
C ILE A 139 48.25 27.59 10.00
N HIS A 140 49.22 27.95 9.14
CA HIS A 140 49.71 27.34 7.89
C HIS A 140 48.81 27.00 6.68
N LYS A 141 49.36 27.38 5.51
CA LYS A 141 48.82 27.33 4.15
C LYS A 141 48.89 25.91 3.52
N GLY A 142 47.90 25.60 2.68
CA GLY A 142 47.93 24.58 1.62
C GLY A 142 46.57 24.60 0.92
N SER A 143 46.36 25.30 -0.21
CA SER A 143 46.81 25.06 -1.59
C SER A 143 46.21 23.82 -2.25
N GLN A 144 45.62 24.08 -3.42
CA GLN A 144 45.18 23.21 -4.53
C GLN A 144 43.69 22.83 -4.59
N ASN A 145 43.11 23.42 -5.64
CA ASN A 145 41.83 23.19 -6.27
C ASN A 145 41.71 21.76 -6.82
N THR A 146 40.50 21.20 -6.85
CA THR A 146 40.04 20.38 -7.97
C THR A 146 38.54 20.58 -8.20
N SER A 147 38.22 20.81 -9.46
CA SER A 147 36.90 20.73 -10.07
C SER A 147 36.33 19.32 -9.94
N SER A 148 34.99 19.18 -9.99
CA SER A 148 34.30 18.21 -10.85
C SER A 148 32.89 17.82 -10.33
N ALA A 149 31.92 18.12 -11.20
CA ALA A 149 30.69 17.37 -11.47
C ALA A 149 29.48 17.48 -10.52
N ASP A 150 28.45 18.16 -11.04
CA ASP A 150 27.04 18.06 -10.64
C ASP A 150 26.52 16.61 -10.77
N PRO A 151 25.86 16.04 -9.75
CA PRO A 151 25.39 14.65 -9.78
C PRO A 151 23.98 14.47 -10.37
N TRP A 152 23.45 15.43 -11.14
CA TRP A 152 22.03 15.46 -11.54
C TRP A 152 21.80 15.41 -13.06
N SER A 153 22.59 14.62 -13.77
CA SER A 153 22.29 14.22 -15.15
C SER A 153 22.00 12.72 -15.23
N GLY A 154 20.72 12.35 -15.38
CA GLY A 154 20.35 11.03 -15.90
C GLY A 154 19.24 10.29 -15.16
N ARG A 155 17.98 10.63 -15.41
CA ARG A 155 16.88 9.66 -15.40
C ARG A 155 15.96 9.92 -16.60
N LEU A 156 16.37 9.39 -17.75
CA LEU A 156 15.44 9.11 -18.85
C LEU A 156 14.64 7.86 -18.47
N TRP A 157 13.32 7.98 -18.41
CA TRP A 157 12.41 6.83 -18.37
C TRP A 157 11.56 6.85 -19.63
N GLY A 158 11.48 5.70 -20.30
CA GLY A 158 10.43 5.40 -21.25
C GLY A 158 10.92 4.95 -22.61
N GLN A 159 11.19 3.66 -22.76
CA GLN A 159 10.75 2.85 -23.90
C GLN A 159 11.08 1.38 -23.63
N ARG A 160 10.05 0.56 -23.48
CA ARG A 160 10.17 -0.89 -23.70
C ARG A 160 8.99 -1.34 -24.56
N GLY A 161 9.36 -1.86 -25.72
CA GLY A 161 8.50 -2.29 -26.79
C GLY A 161 7.63 -3.48 -26.44
N ARG A 162 6.57 -3.56 -27.23
CA ARG A 162 5.61 -4.65 -27.37
C ARG A 162 6.24 -5.65 -28.35
N LEU A 163 6.33 -6.92 -27.95
CA LEU A 163 6.42 -8.05 -28.89
C LEU A 163 5.03 -8.67 -28.99
#